data_AF-A0A6N3AXY4-F1
#
_entry.id   AF-A0A6N3AXY4-F1
#
_cell.length_a   1.000
_cell.length_b   1.000
_cell.length_c   1.000
_cell.angle_alpha   90.00
_cell.angle_beta   90.00
_cell.angle_gamma   90.00
#
_symmetry.space_group_name_H-M   'P 1'
#
loop_
_entity.id
_entity.type
_entity.pdbx_description
1 polymer ?
#
loop_
_entity_poly.entity_id
_entity_poly.type
_entity_poly.pdbx_seq_one_letter_code
_entity_poly.pdbx_strand_id
1 'polypeptide(L)' 'MQHSVDYLREAMSVWLAAGEKINYSVQDSDILTAIGFRPDAASRDDNRQKFTPAQNLIYTRRRAELAAQ' A
#
# COMPACT_ATOMS: atom_id res chain seq x y z
N MET A 1 -28.48 10.70 -1.34
CA MET A 1 -27.33 9.76 -1.33
C MET A 1 -26.12 10.33 -0.58
N GLN A 2 -25.85 11.64 -0.62
CA GLN A 2 -24.78 12.24 0.21
C GLN A 2 -25.06 12.05 1.72
N HIS A 3 -26.28 12.38 2.15
CA HIS A 3 -26.70 12.25 3.55
C HIS A 3 -26.57 10.83 4.14
N SER A 4 -26.73 9.78 3.34
CA SER A 4 -26.59 8.40 3.81
C SER A 4 -25.13 8.00 4.02
N VAL A 5 -24.22 8.49 3.18
CA VAL A 5 -22.78 8.25 3.35
C VAL A 5 -22.24 9.04 4.52
N ASP A 6 -22.71 10.28 4.71
CA ASP A 6 -22.33 11.12 5.85
C ASP A 6 -22.78 10.47 7.16
N TYR A 7 -24.02 9.97 7.22
CA TYR A 7 -24.52 9.24 8.39
C TYR A 7 -23.69 7.99 8.71
N LEU A 8 -23.34 7.18 7.70
CA LEU A 8 -22.50 5.99 7.88
C LEU A 8 -21.10 6.35 8.39
N ARG A 9 -20.52 7.45 7.88
CA ARG A 9 -19.22 7.94 8.35
C ARG A 9 -19.28 8.34 9.82
N GLU A 10 -20.30 9.09 10.23
CA GLU A 10 -20.45 9.52 11.63
C GLU A 10 -20.65 8.32 12.57
N ALA A 11 -21.52 7.37 12.19
CA ALA A 11 -21.72 6.15 12.98
C ALA A 11 -20.42 5.33 13.13
N MET A 12 -19.63 5.24 12.05
CA MET A 12 -18.32 4.56 12.09
C MET A 12 -17.32 5.30 12.99
N SER A 13 -17.25 6.63 12.90
CA SER A 13 -16.38 7.45 13.77
C SER A 13 -16.68 7.25 15.25
N VAL A 14 -17.97 7.23 15.62
CA VAL A 14 -18.40 6.98 17.01
C VAL A 14 -17.99 5.58 17.46
N TRP A 15 -18.17 4.57 16.61
CA TRP A 15 -17.78 3.20 16.94
C TRP A 15 -16.25 3.05 17.10
N LEU A 16 -15.46 3.67 16.22
CA LEU A 16 -13.99 3.68 16.32
C LEU A 16 -13.49 4.36 17.60
N ALA A 17 -14.20 5.40 18.07
CA ALA A 17 -13.85 6.10 19.31
C ALA A 17 -13.97 5.23 20.57
N ALA A 18 -14.70 4.10 20.51
CA ALA A 18 -14.75 3.13 21.61
C ALA A 18 -13.40 2.41 21.84
N GLY A 19 -12.49 2.44 20.86
CA GLY A 19 -11.12 1.92 21.01
C GLY A 19 -10.99 0.40 20.96
N GLU A 20 -12.02 -0.30 20.46
CA GLU A 20 -11.97 -1.75 20.28
C GLU A 20 -10.85 -2.18 19.32
N LYS A 21 -10.19 -3.31 19.61
CA LYS A 21 -9.12 -3.82 18.75
C LYS A 21 -9.69 -4.37 17.45
N ILE A 22 -9.31 -3.75 16.34
CA ILE A 22 -9.70 -4.19 15.00
C ILE A 22 -8.68 -5.23 14.50
N ASN A 23 -9.16 -6.43 14.20
CA ASN A 23 -8.36 -7.51 13.61
C ASN A 23 -8.82 -7.76 12.17
N TYR A 24 -7.99 -8.46 11.38
CA TYR A 24 -8.38 -8.90 10.05
C TYR A 24 -9.56 -9.88 10.10
N SER A 25 -10.33 -9.93 9.01
CA SER A 25 -11.33 -10.98 8.82
C SER A 25 -10.65 -12.34 8.79
N VAL A 26 -11.31 -13.34 9.40
CA VAL A 26 -10.80 -14.72 9.49
C VAL A 26 -10.44 -15.29 8.12
N GLN A 27 -11.21 -14.92 7.08
CA GLN A 27 -11.01 -15.41 5.72
C GLN A 27 -9.63 -15.03 5.14
N ASP A 28 -9.12 -13.84 5.47
CA ASP A 28 -7.91 -13.27 4.85
C ASP A 28 -6.78 -13.04 5.86
N SER A 29 -6.97 -13.43 7.12
CA SER A 29 -6.06 -13.08 8.21
C SER A 29 -4.64 -13.56 7.94
N ASP A 30 -4.47 -14.78 7.46
CA ASP A 30 -3.14 -15.36 7.23
C ASP A 30 -2.35 -14.56 6.19
N ILE A 31 -3.00 -14.18 5.09
CA ILE A 31 -2.37 -13.41 4.01
C ILE A 31 -2.07 -12.00 4.50
N LEU A 32 -3.05 -11.32 5.11
CA LEU A 32 -2.91 -9.92 5.55
C LEU A 32 -1.91 -9.76 6.69
N THR A 33 -1.81 -10.75 7.57
CA THR A 33 -0.76 -10.79 8.61
C THR A 33 0.61 -11.08 7.99
N ALA A 34 0.71 -12.02 7.05
CA ALA A 34 2.00 -12.39 6.43
C ALA A 34 2.63 -11.24 5.62
N ILE A 35 1.83 -10.48 4.88
CA ILE A 35 2.35 -9.34 4.08
C ILE A 35 2.65 -8.09 4.92
N GLY A 36 2.12 -8.03 6.14
CA GLY A 36 2.21 -6.86 7.01
C GLY A 36 1.29 -5.70 6.57
N PHE A 37 0.98 -4.81 7.50
CA PHE A 37 0.02 -3.73 7.25
C PHE A 37 0.49 -2.69 6.22
N ARG A 38 1.80 -2.45 6.14
CA ARG A 38 2.43 -1.49 5.22
C ARG A 38 3.78 -2.03 4.76
N PRO A 39 4.22 -1.65 3.55
CA PRO A 39 5.60 -1.84 3.13
C PRO A 39 6.56 -1.21 4.15
N ASP A 40 7.74 -1.80 4.29
CA ASP A 40 8.80 -1.28 5.14
C ASP A 40 9.26 0.11 4.66
N ALA A 41 9.85 0.88 5.58
CA ALA A 41 10.27 2.25 5.30
C ALA A 41 11.36 2.31 4.22
N ALA A 42 12.28 1.34 4.17
CA ALA A 42 13.36 1.33 3.20
C ALA A 42 12.82 1.18 1.77
N SER A 43 11.90 0.24 1.54
CA SER A 43 11.22 0.09 0.26
C SER A 43 10.51 1.37 -0.19
N ARG A 44 9.89 2.10 0.75
CA ARG A 44 9.23 3.38 0.43
C ARG A 44 10.23 4.48 0.06
N ASP A 45 11.37 4.53 0.73
CA ASP A 45 12.42 5.52 0.46
C ASP A 45 13.17 5.21 -0.84
N ASP A 46 13.47 3.93 -1.11
CA ASP A 46 14.09 3.48 -2.36
C ASP A 46 13.24 3.82 -3.59
N ASN A 47 11.91 3.77 -3.46
CA ASN A 47 10.95 4.07 -4.53
C ASN A 47 10.50 5.54 -4.61
N ARG A 48 11.12 6.42 -3.81
CA ARG A 48 10.75 7.84 -3.72
C ARG A 48 11.18 8.62 -4.97
N GLN A 49 12.35 8.31 -5.52
CA GLN A 49 12.84 8.93 -6.74
C GLN A 49 11.98 8.51 -7.94
N LYS A 50 11.61 9.48 -8.79
CA LYS A 50 10.88 9.23 -10.04
C LYS A 50 11.81 9.45 -11.23
N PHE A 51 11.65 8.57 -12.22
CA PHE A 51 12.43 8.59 -13.44
C PHE A 51 11.51 8.83 -14.64
N THR A 52 12.01 9.58 -15.62
CA THR A 52 11.28 9.80 -16.87
C THR A 52 11.22 8.51 -17.70
N PRO A 53 10.25 8.36 -18.60
CA PRO A 53 10.21 7.22 -19.52
C PRO A 53 11.51 7.00 -20.30
N ALA A 54 12.18 8.10 -20.70
CA ALA A 54 13.48 8.03 -21.39
C ALA A 54 14.60 7.47 -20.50
N GLN A 55 14.65 7.88 -19.22
CA GLN A 55 15.61 7.33 -18.25
C GLN A 55 15.37 5.83 -18.00
N ASN A 56 14.11 5.42 -17.86
CA ASN A 56 13.75 4.01 -17.69
C ASN A 56 14.14 3.17 -18.92
N LEU A 57 13.93 3.67 -20.14
CA LEU A 57 14.35 2.99 -21.38
C LEU A 57 15.87 2.75 -21.42
N ILE A 58 16.66 3.77 -21.05
CA ILE A 58 18.12 3.65 -21.00
C ILE A 58 18.54 2.65 -19.92
N TYR A 59 17.95 2.71 -18.72
CA TYR A 59 18.25 1.80 -17.63
C TYR A 59 17.96 0.34 -17.99
N THR A 60 16.79 0.06 -18.57
CA THR A 60 16.40 -1.30 -18.96
C THR A 60 17.33 -1.89 -20.03
N ARG A 61 17.77 -1.08 -21.01
CA ARG A 61 18.77 -1.52 -22.01
C ARG A 61 20.09 -1.89 -21.36
N ARG A 62 20.63 -1.02 -20.50
CA ARG A 62 21.87 -1.27 -19.75
C ARG A 62 21.77 -2.50 -18.85
N ARG A 63 20.61 -2.71 -18.21
CA ARG A 63 20.36 -3.90 -17.39
C ARG A 63 20.37 -5.19 -18.20
N ALA A 64 19.84 -5.17 -19.42
CA ALA A 64 19.88 -6.32 -20.32
C ALA A 64 21.31 -6.61 -20.80
N GLU A 65 22.08 -5.57 -21.16
CA GLU A 65 23.50 -5.69 -21.52
C GLU A 65 24.33 -6.29 -20.38
N LEU A 66 24.14 -5.80 -19.15
CA LEU A 66 24.81 -6.33 -17.95
C LEU A 66 24.44 -7.78 -17.64
N ALA A 67 23.21 -8.21 -17.93
CA ALA A 67 22.77 -9.58 -17.68
C ALA A 67 23.25 -10.57 -18.75
N ALA A 68 23.69 -10.08 -19.92
CA ALA A 68 24.22 -10.89 -21.00
C ALA A 68 25.76 -11.07 -20.94
N GLN A 69 26.40 -10.52 -19.91
CA GLN A 69 27.84 -10.57 -19.65
C GLN A 69 28.20 -11.69 -18.68
#